data_AF-A0A935RMJ8-F1
#
_entry.id   AF-A0A935RMJ8-F1
#
_cell.length_a   1.000
_cell.length_b   1.000
_cell.length_c   1.000
_cell.angle_alpha   90.00
_cell.angle_beta   90.00
_cell.angle_gamma   90.00
#
_symmetry.space_group_name_H-M   'P 1'
#
loop_
_entity.id
_entity.type
_entity.pdbx_description
1 polymer ?
#
loop_
_entity_poly.entity_id
_entity_poly.type
_entity_poly.pdbx_seq_one_letter_code
_entity_poly.pdbx_strand_id
1 'polypeptide(L)'
;MSLATPAFLLFALNLLDALLTIVWVRSGVATEGNQLMASLLDIGNGPFLAVKIAMGTIAAFVLVRWGGRPLARYGMAIALAIYIGLMGVHLFTGLAAFGYVSADQIKNFTDIPGQLFAFFV
;
A
#
# COMPACT_ATOMS: atom_id res chain seq x y z
N MET A 1 -24.70 -2.41 -8.31
CA MET A 1 -23.41 -1.84 -8.72
C MET A 1 -22.39 -2.97 -8.77
N SER A 2 -21.75 -3.16 -9.92
CA SER A 2 -20.65 -4.12 -10.06
C SER A 2 -19.42 -3.58 -9.33
N LEU A 3 -18.73 -4.42 -8.55
CA LEU A 3 -17.45 -4.06 -7.91
C LEU A 3 -16.24 -4.36 -8.80
N ALA A 4 -16.43 -4.74 -10.07
CA ALA A 4 -15.33 -5.10 -10.96
C ALA A 4 -14.35 -3.95 -11.19
N THR A 5 -14.84 -2.75 -11.51
CA THR A 5 -14.00 -1.56 -11.71
C THR A 5 -13.22 -1.17 -10.45
N PRO A 6 -13.85 -1.00 -9.26
CA PRO A 6 -13.09 -0.67 -8.06
C PRO A 6 -12.16 -1.81 -7.62
N ALA A 7 -12.50 -3.07 -7.86
CA ALA A 7 -11.59 -4.20 -7.59
C ALA A 7 -10.37 -4.19 -8.51
N PHE A 8 -10.55 -3.86 -9.80
CA PHE A 8 -9.45 -3.69 -10.73
C PHE A 8 -8.54 -2.52 -10.31
N LEU A 9 -9.13 -1.38 -9.92
CA LEU A 9 -8.38 -0.26 -9.39
C LEU A 9 -7.59 -0.65 -8.13
N LEU A 10 -8.22 -1.35 -7.19
CA LEU A 10 -7.56 -1.84 -5.98
C LEU A 10 -6.39 -2.76 -6.31
N PHE A 11 -6.57 -3.68 -7.27
CA PHE A 11 -5.49 -4.55 -7.74
C PHE A 11 -4.33 -3.75 -8.37
N ALA A 12 -4.66 -2.77 -9.23
CA ALA A 12 -3.66 -1.92 -9.87
C ALA A 12 -2.88 -1.08 -8.83
N LEU A 13 -3.55 -0.55 -7.82
CA LEU A 13 -2.90 0.16 -6.72
C LEU A 13 -2.01 -0.76 -5.88
N ASN A 14 -2.44 -1.99 -5.58
CA ASN A 14 -1.60 -3.00 -4.93
C ASN A 14 -0.37 -3.39 -5.75
N LEU A 15 -0.51 -3.46 -7.08
CA LEU A 15 0.63 -3.74 -7.96
C LEU A 15 1.61 -2.56 -8.01
N LEU A 16 1.09 -1.33 -8.12
CA LEU A 16 1.89 -0.12 -8.11
C LEU A 16 2.65 0.03 -6.78
N ASP A 17 1.99 -0.20 -5.65
CA ASP A 17 2.59 -0.26 -4.32
C ASP A 17 3.76 -1.24 -4.28
N ALA A 18 3.59 -2.47 -4.78
CA ALA A 18 4.67 -3.45 -4.84
C ALA A 18 5.87 -2.97 -5.67
N LEU A 19 5.62 -2.38 -6.84
CA LEU A 19 6.69 -1.86 -7.71
C LEU A 19 7.44 -0.70 -7.06
N LEU A 20 6.71 0.24 -6.46
CA LEU A 20 7.29 1.38 -5.76
C LEU A 20 8.10 0.93 -4.54
N THR A 21 7.58 0.00 -3.73
CA THR A 21 8.33 -0.62 -2.64
C THR A 21 9.65 -1.21 -3.12
N ILE A 22 9.64 -2.00 -4.22
CA ILE A 22 10.88 -2.56 -4.77
C ILE A 22 11.86 -1.44 -5.11
N VAL A 23 11.40 -0.37 -5.78
CA VAL A 23 12.26 0.76 -6.13
C VAL A 23 12.87 1.39 -4.87
N TRP A 24 12.06 1.74 -3.87
CA TRP A 24 12.52 2.45 -2.67
C TRP A 24 13.42 1.60 -1.77
N VAL A 25 13.10 0.32 -1.61
CA VAL A 25 13.92 -0.58 -0.79
C VAL A 25 15.24 -0.87 -1.48
N ARG A 26 15.22 -1.14 -2.79
CA ARG A 26 16.46 -1.45 -3.54
C ARG A 26 17.35 -0.23 -3.73
N SER A 27 16.80 0.98 -3.77
CA SER A 27 17.59 2.22 -3.80
C SER A 27 18.06 2.67 -2.42
N GLY A 28 17.74 1.95 -1.34
CA GLY A 28 18.10 2.31 0.04
C GLY A 28 17.37 3.55 0.57
N VAL A 29 16.29 3.97 -0.07
CA VAL A 29 15.49 5.15 0.30
C VAL A 29 14.55 4.84 1.47
N ALA A 30 14.02 3.62 1.53
CA ALA A 30 13.12 3.17 2.58
C ALA A 30 13.36 1.70 2.95
N THR A 31 12.75 1.26 4.05
CA THR A 31 12.72 -0.15 4.45
C THR A 31 11.29 -0.68 4.35
N GLU A 32 11.14 -1.99 4.12
CA GLU A 32 9.83 -2.63 4.09
C GLU A 32 9.34 -2.85 5.53
N GLY A 33 8.22 -2.22 5.90
CA GLY A 33 7.69 -2.28 7.27
C GLY A 33 7.08 -3.64 7.64
N ASN A 34 6.61 -4.41 6.65
CA ASN A 34 6.10 -5.75 6.88
C ASN A 34 7.25 -6.77 6.85
N GLN A 35 7.61 -7.31 8.01
CA GLN A 35 8.76 -8.22 8.16
C GLN A 35 8.67 -9.49 7.30
N LEU A 36 7.46 -10.01 7.05
CA LEU A 36 7.27 -11.13 6.13
C LEU A 36 7.60 -10.72 4.70
N MET A 37 7.12 -9.55 4.27
CA MET A 37 7.40 -9.04 2.93
C MET A 37 8.87 -8.62 2.77
N ALA A 38 9.50 -8.09 3.82
CA ALA A 38 10.94 -7.81 3.86
C ALA A 38 11.75 -9.09 3.62
N SER A 39 11.41 -10.17 4.32
CA SER A 39 12.04 -11.48 4.12
C SER A 39 11.87 -11.99 2.68
N LEU A 40 10.69 -11.78 2.08
CA LEU A 40 10.46 -12.13 0.66
C LEU A 40 11.30 -11.28 -0.29
N LEU A 41 11.47 -9.98 -0.01
CA LEU A 41 12.37 -9.11 -0.76
C LEU A 41 13.83 -9.55 -0.61
N ASP A 42 14.25 -10.01 0.56
CA ASP A 42 15.61 -10.50 0.78
C ASP A 42 15.91 -11.73 -0.08
N ILE A 43 14.92 -12.61 -0.28
CA ILE A 43 15.02 -13.73 -1.24
C ILE A 43 15.09 -13.21 -2.68
N GLY A 44 14.25 -12.22 -3.03
CA GLY A 44 14.32 -11.54 -4.31
C GLY A 44 13.04 -10.78 -4.69
N ASN A 45 13.11 -10.00 -5.77
CA ASN A 45 11.95 -9.23 -6.25
C ASN A 45 10.80 -10.13 -6.73
N GLY A 46 11.14 -11.28 -7.34
CA GLY A 46 10.17 -12.25 -7.86
C GLY A 46 9.22 -12.81 -6.78
N PRO A 47 9.74 -13.42 -5.70
CA PRO A 47 8.93 -13.92 -4.58
C PRO A 47 8.02 -12.84 -3.97
N PHE A 48 8.55 -11.64 -3.71
CA PHE A 48 7.76 -10.53 -3.19
C PHE A 48 6.60 -10.15 -4.13
N LEU A 49 6.89 -9.99 -5.42
CA LEU A 49 5.88 -9.60 -6.41
C LEU A 49 4.83 -10.70 -6.63
N ALA A 50 5.25 -11.97 -6.64
CA ALA A 50 4.37 -13.12 -6.78
C ALA A 50 3.34 -13.17 -5.64
N VAL A 51 3.77 -12.96 -4.39
CA VAL A 51 2.88 -12.92 -3.23
C VAL A 51 1.91 -11.74 -3.31
N LYS A 52 2.40 -10.53 -3.66
CA LYS A 52 1.54 -9.35 -3.87
C LYS A 52 0.48 -9.58 -4.95
N ILE A 53 0.85 -10.18 -6.07
CA ILE A 53 -0.09 -10.50 -7.17
C ILE A 53 -1.11 -11.53 -6.72
N ALA A 54 -0.68 -12.62 -6.06
CA ALA A 54 -1.57 -13.65 -5.56
C ALA A 54 -2.58 -13.08 -4.56
N MET A 55 -2.12 -12.32 -3.56
CA MET A 55 -2.98 -11.69 -2.56
C MET A 55 -3.94 -10.67 -3.19
N GLY A 56 -3.45 -9.80 -4.07
CA GLY A 56 -4.28 -8.81 -4.77
C GLY A 56 -5.37 -9.48 -5.62
N THR A 57 -5.03 -10.55 -6.32
CA THR A 57 -5.98 -11.32 -7.15
C THR A 57 -7.05 -11.98 -6.29
N ILE A 58 -6.66 -12.63 -5.19
CA ILE A 58 -7.59 -13.27 -4.26
C ILE A 58 -8.55 -12.22 -3.66
N ALA A 59 -8.02 -11.07 -3.21
CA ALA A 59 -8.83 -10.00 -2.66
C ALA A 59 -9.84 -9.44 -3.68
N ALA A 60 -9.37 -9.14 -4.90
CA ALA A 60 -10.24 -8.66 -5.99
C ALA A 60 -11.32 -9.69 -6.33
N PHE A 61 -10.97 -10.96 -6.46
CA PHE A 61 -11.92 -12.04 -6.73
C PHE A 61 -13.00 -12.14 -5.64
N VAL A 62 -12.60 -12.16 -4.37
CA VAL A 62 -13.53 -12.23 -3.23
C VAL A 62 -14.47 -11.02 -3.23
N LEU A 63 -13.94 -9.81 -3.38
CA LEU A 63 -14.76 -8.60 -3.36
C LEU A 63 -15.75 -8.55 -4.53
N VAL A 64 -15.35 -8.99 -5.72
CA VAL A 64 -16.27 -9.10 -6.86
C VAL A 64 -17.32 -10.18 -6.62
N ARG A 65 -16.91 -11.37 -6.16
CA ARG A 65 -17.80 -12.52 -5.92
C ARG A 65 -18.88 -12.25 -4.87
N TRP A 66 -18.59 -11.42 -3.88
CA TRP A 66 -19.51 -11.03 -2.80
C TRP A 66 -19.97 -9.57 -2.88
N GLY A 67 -19.77 -8.86 -3.99
CA GLY A 67 -20.09 -7.43 -4.11
C GLY A 67 -21.56 -7.03 -3.98
N GLY A 68 -22.46 -8.02 -3.94
CA GLY A 68 -23.87 -7.83 -3.55
C GLY A 68 -24.07 -7.59 -2.04
N ARG A 69 -23.11 -7.97 -1.19
CA ARG A 69 -23.18 -7.80 0.27
C ARG A 69 -22.69 -6.40 0.67
N PRO A 70 -23.35 -5.72 1.63
CA PRO A 70 -22.94 -4.39 2.07
C PRO A 70 -21.52 -4.39 2.64
N LEU A 71 -21.13 -5.45 3.36
CA LEU A 71 -19.78 -5.61 3.90
C LEU A 71 -18.70 -5.54 2.81
N ALA A 72 -18.90 -6.17 1.65
CA ALA A 72 -17.94 -6.12 0.55
C ALA A 72 -17.82 -4.70 -0.04
N ARG A 73 -18.91 -3.92 -0.04
CA ARG A 73 -18.93 -2.54 -0.53
C ARG A 73 -18.20 -1.59 0.40
N TYR A 74 -18.46 -1.67 1.71
CA TYR A 74 -17.74 -0.88 2.69
C TYR A 74 -16.28 -1.28 2.75
N GLY A 75 -15.98 -2.59 2.74
CA GLY A 75 -14.62 -3.11 2.68
C GLY A 75 -13.85 -2.61 1.45
N MET A 76 -14.49 -2.60 0.27
CA MET A 76 -13.89 -2.02 -0.95
C MET A 76 -13.56 -0.54 -0.79
N ALA A 77 -14.50 0.25 -0.26
CA ALA A 77 -14.30 1.69 -0.07
C ALA A 77 -13.15 1.98 0.91
N ILE A 78 -13.11 1.25 2.03
CA ILE A 78 -12.04 1.36 3.03
C ILE A 78 -10.70 0.94 2.42
N ALA A 79 -10.65 -0.18 1.71
CA ALA A 79 -9.42 -0.66 1.07
C ALA A 79 -8.87 0.37 0.06
N LEU A 80 -9.73 0.93 -0.79
CA LEU A 80 -9.33 1.99 -1.72
C LEU A 80 -8.83 3.24 -1.01
N ALA A 81 -9.50 3.67 0.07
CA ALA A 81 -9.06 4.83 0.85
C ALA A 81 -7.66 4.61 1.45
N ILE A 82 -7.41 3.42 2.01
CA ILE A 82 -6.08 3.04 2.54
C ILE A 82 -5.04 3.07 1.41
N TYR A 83 -5.33 2.46 0.26
CA TYR A 83 -4.38 2.43 -0.86
C TYR A 83 -4.09 3.81 -1.44
N ILE A 84 -5.09 4.69 -1.54
CA ILE A 84 -4.87 6.08 -1.95
C ILE A 84 -3.96 6.80 -0.94
N GLY A 85 -4.19 6.59 0.36
CA GLY A 85 -3.32 7.12 1.42
C GLY A 85 -1.88 6.64 1.29
N LEU A 86 -1.68 5.33 1.04
CA LEU A 86 -0.37 4.73 0.79
C LEU A 86 0.32 5.32 -0.45
N MET A 87 -0.43 5.59 -1.53
CA MET A 87 0.14 6.28 -2.70
C MET A 87 0.61 7.70 -2.36
N GLY A 88 -0.07 8.38 -1.44
CA GLY A 88 0.40 9.63 -0.85
C GLY A 88 1.76 9.46 -0.18
N VAL A 89 1.92 8.43 0.66
CA VAL A 89 3.21 8.12 1.32
C VAL A 89 4.30 7.90 0.27
N HIS A 90 4.07 7.08 -0.75
CA HIS A 90 5.07 6.88 -1.80
C HIS A 90 5.42 8.15 -2.56
N LEU A 91 4.45 9.03 -2.82
CA LEU A 91 4.70 10.31 -3.45
C LEU A 91 5.62 11.18 -2.59
N PHE A 92 5.34 11.28 -1.29
CA PHE A 92 6.19 12.02 -0.36
C PHE A 92 7.59 11.39 -0.22
N THR A 93 7.70 10.07 -0.14
CA THR A 93 8.98 9.35 -0.15
C THR A 93 9.77 9.63 -1.43
N GLY A 94 9.12 9.64 -2.59
CA GLY A 94 9.74 9.98 -3.86
C GLY A 94 10.25 11.43 -3.88
N LEU A 95 9.39 12.39 -3.51
CA LEU A 95 9.77 13.81 -3.43
C LEU A 95 10.97 14.05 -2.49
N ALA A 96 10.99 13.36 -1.35
CA ALA A 96 12.11 13.38 -0.43
C ALA A 96 13.38 12.78 -1.03
N ALA A 97 13.28 11.62 -1.69
CA ALA A 97 14.43 10.96 -2.32
C ALA A 97 15.07 11.82 -3.42
N PHE A 98 14.29 12.63 -4.13
CA PHE A 98 14.78 13.59 -5.12
C PHE A 98 15.20 14.95 -4.53
N GLY A 99 15.13 15.12 -3.21
CA GLY A 99 15.57 16.34 -2.52
C GLY A 99 14.59 17.52 -2.58
N TYR A 100 13.35 17.29 -3.01
CA TYR A 100 12.30 18.33 -3.06
C TYR A 100 11.61 18.58 -1.72
N VAL A 101 11.75 17.65 -0.76
CA VAL A 101 11.14 17.72 0.59
C VAL A 101 12.20 17.42 1.64
N SER A 102 12.27 18.21 2.70
CA SER A 102 13.29 18.03 3.76
C SER A 102 12.92 16.90 4.72
N ALA A 103 13.93 16.29 5.36
CA ALA A 103 13.75 15.17 6.29
C ALA A 103 12.80 15.50 7.47
N ASP A 104 12.76 16.77 7.91
CA ASP A 104 11.88 17.23 8.99
C ASP A 104 10.40 17.16 8.62
N GLN A 105 10.06 17.40 7.35
CA GLN A 105 8.69 17.32 6.86
C GLN A 105 8.19 15.88 6.78
N ILE A 106 9.06 14.94 6.42
CA ILE A 106 8.76 13.50 6.39
C ILE A 106 8.50 13.00 7.80
N LYS A 107 9.39 13.32 8.74
CA LYS A 107 9.31 12.88 10.13
C LYS A 107 7.97 13.27 10.76
N ASN A 108 7.56 14.53 10.58
CA ASN A 108 6.28 15.02 11.06
C ASN A 108 5.09 14.27 10.45
N PHE A 109 5.16 13.84 9.19
CA PHE A 109 4.10 13.08 8.53
C PHE A 109 4.01 11.63 9.00
N THR A 110 5.16 10.96 9.18
CA THR A 110 5.23 9.61 9.75
C THR A 110 4.84 9.54 11.23
N ASP A 111 4.93 10.64 11.97
CA ASP A 111 4.53 10.71 13.38
C ASP A 111 2.99 10.88 13.55
N ILE A 112 2.25 11.26 12.51
CA ILE A 112 0.78 11.50 12.57
C ILE A 112 -0.01 10.26 13.05
N PRO A 113 0.23 9.03 12.56
CA PRO A 113 -0.48 7.85 13.05
C PRO A 113 -0.24 7.60 14.55
N GLY A 114 0.98 7.85 15.02
CA GLY A 114 1.35 7.72 16.44
C GLY A 114 0.69 8.79 17.31
N GLN A 115 0.63 10.03 16.83
CA GLN A 115 -0.03 11.14 17.53
C GLN A 115 -1.55 10.94 17.60
N LEU A 116 -2.17 10.45 16.52
CA LEU A 116 -3.59 10.10 16.52
C LEU A 116 -3.87 8.97 17.51
N PHE A 117 -3.05 7.91 17.52
CA PHE A 117 -3.18 6.84 18.51
C PHE A 117 -3.05 7.35 19.95
N ALA A 118 -2.06 8.22 20.21
CA ALA A 118 -1.86 8.85 21.53
C ALA A 118 -2.99 9.81 21.93
N PHE A 119 -3.78 10.32 20.99
CA PHE A 119 -4.96 11.13 21.29
C PHE A 119 -6.16 10.29 21.73
N PHE A 120 -6.23 9.01 21.31
CA PHE A 120 -7.34 8.09 21.62
C PHE A 120 -7.05 7.13 22.79
N VAL A 121 -5.84 7.13 23.35
CA VAL A 121 -5.39 6.30 24.50
C VAL A 121 -5.04 7.21 25.67
#